data_AF-A0A7C1JBH1-F1
#
_entry.id   AF-A0A7C1JBH1-F1
#
_cell.length_a   1.000
_cell.length_b   1.000
_cell.length_c   1.000
_cell.angle_alpha   90.00
_cell.angle_beta   90.00
_cell.angle_gamma   90.00
#
_symmetry.space_group_name_H-M   'P 1'
#
loop_
_entity.id
_entity.type
_entity.pdbx_description
1 polymer ?
#
loop_
_entity_poly.entity_id
_entity_poly.type
_entity_poly.pdbx_seq_one_letter_code
_entity_poly.pdbx_strand_id
1 'polypeptide(L)'
;MSVQAKPTPNPNAMKFTLPERLFPRPLSFANPQEAASHPLAAAIFALGGVYNVFMVQDFVTVNKLPHVAWEELLEPIQQRIEHYLISHLRSLNDEDS
;
A
#
# COMPACT_ATOMS: atom_id res chain seq x y z
N MET A 1 -0.95 -16.28 1.25
CA MET A 1 -0.58 -15.17 0.36
C MET A 1 0.14 -14.15 1.23
N SER A 2 1.41 -13.84 0.98
CA SER A 2 2.19 -12.96 1.86
C SER A 2 2.70 -11.73 1.13
N VAL A 3 2.59 -10.58 1.80
CA VAL A 3 3.17 -9.31 1.36
C VAL A 3 4.61 -9.23 1.85
N GLN A 4 5.56 -8.96 0.96
CA GLN A 4 6.98 -8.86 1.31
C GLN A 4 7.42 -7.40 1.42
N ALA A 5 7.84 -6.97 2.60
CA ALA A 5 8.47 -5.66 2.78
C ALA A 5 9.98 -5.73 2.49
N LYS A 6 10.50 -4.80 1.69
CA LYS A 6 11.92 -4.66 1.38
C LYS A 6 12.34 -3.19 1.51
N PRO A 7 13.45 -2.91 2.21
CA PRO A 7 13.99 -1.56 2.27
C PRO A 7 14.46 -1.10 0.89
N THR A 8 14.51 0.22 0.71
CA THR A 8 15.10 0.85 -0.48
C THR A 8 16.36 1.62 -0.07
N PRO A 9 17.18 2.10 -1.03
CA PRO A 9 18.29 3.00 -0.70
C PRO A 9 17.85 4.28 0.01
N ASN A 10 16.58 4.67 -0.11
CA ASN A 10 15.99 5.75 0.68
C ASN A 10 15.50 5.19 2.03
N PRO A 11 16.06 5.62 3.18
CA PRO A 11 15.65 5.13 4.50
C PRO A 11 14.20 5.46 4.86
N ASN A 12 13.62 6.47 4.20
CA ASN A 12 12.24 6.89 4.40
C ASN A 12 11.27 6.19 3.45
N ALA A 13 11.72 5.27 2.60
CA ALA A 13 10.87 4.54 1.67
C ALA A 13 11.01 3.02 1.84
N MET A 14 9.86 2.35 1.91
CA MET A 14 9.74 0.89 2.01
C MET A 14 8.93 0.38 0.81
N LYS A 15 9.42 -0.67 0.15
CA LYS A 15 8.72 -1.34 -0.95
C LYS A 15 8.02 -2.59 -0.42
N PHE A 16 6.73 -2.70 -0.69
CA PHE A 16 5.91 -3.87 -0.41
C PHE A 16 5.61 -4.57 -1.73
N THR A 17 6.05 -5.82 -1.89
CA THR A 17 5.73 -6.67 -3.03
C THR A 17 4.54 -7.57 -2.68
N LEU A 18 3.53 -7.54 -3.53
CA LEU A 18 2.29 -8.30 -3.46
C LEU A 18 2.45 -9.61 -4.25
N PRO A 19 1.63 -10.64 -3.96
CA PRO A 19 1.68 -11.91 -4.67
C PRO A 19 1.15 -11.83 -6.11
N GLU A 20 0.43 -10.76 -6.47
CA GLU A 20 -0.21 -10.60 -7.77
C GLU A 20 -0.18 -9.15 -8.26
N ARG A 21 -0.37 -8.95 -9.57
CA ARG A 21 -0.36 -7.64 -10.22
C ARG A 21 -1.74 -6.98 -10.11
N LEU A 22 -1.92 -6.14 -9.10
CA LEU A 22 -3.17 -5.41 -8.87
C LEU A 22 -3.27 -4.07 -9.63
N PHE A 23 -2.13 -3.44 -9.93
CA PHE A 23 -2.11 -2.05 -10.40
C PHE A 23 -1.63 -1.98 -11.87
N PRO A 24 -2.52 -2.08 -12.86
CA PRO A 24 -2.13 -2.11 -14.28
C PRO A 24 -1.50 -0.81 -14.77
N ARG A 25 -1.73 0.31 -14.05
CA ARG A 25 -1.14 1.62 -14.33
C ARG A 25 -0.49 2.17 -13.06
N PRO A 26 0.57 2.99 -13.18
CA PRO A 26 1.17 3.64 -12.03
C PRO A 26 0.17 4.62 -11.40
N LEU A 27 0.03 4.51 -10.08
CA LEU A 27 -0.75 5.41 -9.24
C LEU A 27 0.21 6.06 -8.24
N SER A 28 0.12 7.36 -8.07
CA SER A 28 0.93 8.12 -7.13
C SER A 28 0.04 9.08 -6.37
N PHE A 29 0.20 9.11 -5.06
CA PHE A 29 -0.58 9.93 -4.15
C PHE A 29 0.39 10.70 -3.27
N ALA A 30 0.41 12.03 -3.40
CA ALA A 30 1.33 12.90 -2.67
C ALA A 30 0.76 13.39 -1.32
N ASN A 31 -0.52 13.13 -1.05
CA ASN A 31 -1.21 13.55 0.16
C ASN A 31 -2.51 12.75 0.38
N PRO A 32 -3.11 12.81 1.57
CA PRO A 32 -4.38 12.14 1.86
C PRO A 32 -5.54 12.57 0.96
N GLN A 33 -5.56 13.82 0.48
CA GLN A 33 -6.64 14.35 -0.36
C GLN A 33 -6.65 13.68 -1.73
N GLU A 34 -5.49 13.52 -2.37
CA GLU A 34 -5.34 12.78 -3.63
C GLU A 34 -5.66 11.30 -3.46
N ALA A 35 -5.37 10.73 -2.30
CA ALA A 35 -5.63 9.33 -1.99
C ALA A 35 -7.08 9.02 -1.64
N ALA A 36 -7.93 10.03 -1.42
CA ALA A 36 -9.26 9.87 -0.84
C ALA A 36 -10.19 8.95 -1.64
N SER A 37 -10.05 8.93 -2.97
CA SER A 37 -10.84 8.07 -3.86
C SER A 37 -10.25 6.66 -4.03
N HIS A 38 -9.07 6.37 -3.51
CA HIS A 38 -8.41 5.07 -3.63
C HIS A 38 -8.35 4.35 -2.28
N PRO A 39 -9.09 3.24 -2.09
CA PRO A 39 -9.31 2.62 -0.77
C PRO A 39 -8.01 2.22 -0.05
N LEU A 40 -7.08 1.56 -0.74
CA LEU A 40 -5.79 1.19 -0.14
C LEU A 40 -4.93 2.41 0.22
N ALA A 41 -4.86 3.41 -0.65
CA ALA A 41 -4.03 4.59 -0.43
C ALA A 41 -4.56 5.40 0.75
N ALA A 42 -5.86 5.66 0.77
CA ALA A 42 -6.54 6.31 1.89
C ALA A 42 -6.29 5.58 3.21
N ALA A 43 -6.39 4.24 3.22
CA ALA A 43 -6.15 3.44 4.40
C ALA A 43 -4.70 3.47 4.90
N ILE A 44 -3.71 3.58 3.99
CA ILE A 44 -2.30 3.76 4.35
C ILE A 44 -2.06 5.16 4.92
N PHE A 45 -2.60 6.22 4.29
CA PHE A 45 -2.47 7.58 4.81
C PHE A 45 -3.12 7.77 6.18
N ALA A 46 -4.22 7.06 6.44
CA ALA A 46 -4.92 7.10 7.72
C ALA A 46 -4.10 6.56 8.91
N LEU A 47 -3.00 5.84 8.67
CA LEU A 47 -2.06 5.42 9.71
C LEU A 47 -1.31 6.60 10.33
N GLY A 48 -1.26 7.74 9.63
CA GLY A 48 -0.44 8.88 10.01
C GLY A 48 1.04 8.63 9.69
N GLY A 49 1.81 9.70 9.58
CA GLY A 49 3.25 9.58 9.35
C GLY A 49 3.66 9.16 7.94
N VAL A 50 2.73 9.00 7.00
CA VAL A 50 2.99 8.73 5.58
C VAL A 50 2.81 10.02 4.78
N TYR A 51 3.75 10.33 3.89
CA TYR A 51 3.67 11.51 3.02
C TYR A 51 3.54 11.18 1.53
N ASN A 52 3.82 9.93 1.12
CA ASN A 52 3.63 9.53 -0.27
C ASN A 52 3.34 8.03 -0.36
N VAL A 53 2.46 7.66 -1.28
CA VAL A 53 2.19 6.26 -1.63
C VAL A 53 2.23 6.13 -3.15
N PHE A 54 3.00 5.17 -3.65
CA PHE A 54 3.12 4.85 -5.06
C PHE A 54 2.78 3.38 -5.28
N MET A 55 1.97 3.08 -6.30
CA MET A 55 1.51 1.73 -6.60
C MET A 55 1.65 1.45 -8.08
N VAL A 56 2.27 0.32 -8.44
CA VAL A 56 2.35 -0.12 -9.84
C VAL A 56 2.61 -1.62 -9.89
N GLN A 57 1.99 -2.30 -10.85
CA GLN A 57 2.04 -3.75 -11.02
C GLN A 57 1.69 -4.49 -9.73
N ASP A 58 2.67 -5.16 -9.14
CA ASP A 58 2.61 -5.99 -7.95
C ASP A 58 3.34 -5.36 -6.76
N PHE A 59 3.59 -4.04 -6.77
CA PHE A 59 4.24 -3.41 -5.63
C PHE A 59 3.67 -2.04 -5.24
N VAL A 60 3.78 -1.77 -3.94
CA VAL A 60 3.38 -0.54 -3.28
C VAL A 60 4.61 0.01 -2.56
N THR A 61 5.02 1.22 -2.90
CA THR A 61 6.06 1.96 -2.18
C THR A 61 5.37 2.96 -1.26
N VAL A 62 5.74 2.95 0.01
CA VAL A 62 5.26 3.91 1.00
C VAL A 62 6.44 4.74 1.47
N ASN A 63 6.27 6.06 1.52
CA ASN A 63 7.24 6.95 2.11
C ASN A 63 6.72 7.55 3.41
N LYS A 64 7.50 7.40 4.48
CA LYS A 64 7.18 7.90 5.81
C LYS A 64 7.90 9.22 6.13
N LEU A 65 7.34 10.00 7.05
CA LEU A 65 8.01 11.15 7.61
C LEU A 65 9.31 10.73 8.32
N PRO A 66 10.39 11.53 8.29
CA PRO A 66 11.69 11.14 8.84
C PRO A 66 11.67 10.76 10.34
N HIS A 67 10.78 11.38 11.12
CA HIS A 67 10.68 11.17 12.57
C HIS A 67 9.85 9.93 12.97
N VAL A 68 9.16 9.29 12.02
CA VAL A 68 8.32 8.13 12.29
C VAL A 68 9.15 6.86 12.18
N ALA A 69 8.96 5.90 13.07
CA ALA A 69 9.66 4.61 13.04
C ALA A 69 8.99 3.63 12.06
N TRP A 70 9.76 2.78 11.37
CA TRP A 70 9.17 1.77 10.47
C TRP A 70 8.48 0.66 11.25
N GLU A 71 8.95 0.39 12.47
CA GLU A 71 8.43 -0.56 13.43
C GLU A 71 6.95 -0.29 13.75
N GLU A 72 6.52 0.98 13.71
CA GLU A 72 5.14 1.40 13.95
C GLU A 72 4.25 1.27 12.70
N LEU A 73 4.84 1.25 11.50
CA LEU A 73 4.12 1.30 10.23
C LEU A 73 4.11 -0.02 9.47
N LEU A 74 5.13 -0.87 9.64
CA LEU A 74 5.34 -2.08 8.85
C LEU A 74 4.14 -3.03 8.93
N GLU A 75 3.78 -3.45 10.15
CA GLU A 75 2.68 -4.38 10.36
C GLU A 75 1.32 -3.77 9.95
N PRO A 76 0.97 -2.53 10.34
CA PRO A 76 -0.28 -1.92 9.89
C PRO A 76 -0.40 -1.77 8.38
N ILE A 77 0.68 -1.39 7.67
CA ILE A 77 0.68 -1.29 6.21
C ILE A 77 0.44 -2.66 5.58
N GLN A 78 1.13 -3.70 6.04
CA GLN A 78 0.95 -5.07 5.56
C GLN A 78 -0.51 -5.51 5.73
N GLN A 79 -1.11 -5.29 6.90
CA GLN A 79 -2.52 -5.61 7.15
C GLN A 79 -3.48 -4.88 6.20
N ARG A 80 -3.22 -3.60 5.86
CA ARG A 80 -4.05 -2.85 4.90
C ARG A 80 -3.94 -3.43 3.49
N ILE A 81 -2.74 -3.81 3.07
CA ILE A 81 -2.50 -4.43 1.75
C ILE A 81 -3.18 -5.81 1.69
N GLU A 82 -3.04 -6.62 2.73
CA GLU A 82 -3.65 -7.95 2.81
C GLU A 82 -5.17 -7.88 2.80
N HIS A 83 -5.77 -6.96 3.58
CA HIS A 83 -7.21 -6.76 3.56
C HIS A 83 -7.70 -6.29 2.20
N TYR A 84 -6.95 -5.40 1.53
CA TYR A 84 -7.27 -4.97 0.18
C TYR A 84 -7.23 -6.12 -0.84
N LEU A 85 -6.20 -6.97 -0.77
CA LEU A 85 -6.07 -8.18 -1.59
C LEU A 85 -7.27 -9.12 -1.42
N ILE A 86 -7.65 -9.44 -0.17
CA ILE A 86 -8.78 -10.32 0.12
C ILE A 86 -10.08 -9.74 -0.42
N SER A 87 -10.30 -8.44 -0.25
CA SER A 87 -11.50 -7.76 -0.74
C SER A 87 -11.57 -7.75 -2.27
N HIS A 88 -10.43 -7.52 -2.92
CA HIS A 88 -10.32 -7.55 -4.37
C HIS A 88 -10.61 -8.95 -4.94
N LEU A 89 -10.00 -10.00 -4.37
CA LEU A 89 -10.23 -11.38 -4.81
C LEU A 89 -11.68 -11.82 -4.63
N ARG A 90 -12.37 -11.37 -3.57
CA ARG A 90 -13.80 -11.64 -3.38
C ARG A 90 -14.63 -11.01 -4.49
N SER A 91 -14.39 -9.74 -4.80
CA SER A 91 -15.13 -9.05 -5.86
C SER A 91 -14.98 -9.70 -7.24
N LEU A 92 -13.86 -10.37 -7.51
CA LEU A 92 -13.67 -11.13 -8.76
C LEU A 92 -14.47 -12.43 -8.78
N ASN A 93 -14.61 -13.12 -7.65
CA ASN A 93 -15.34 -14.38 -7.56
C ASN A 93 -16.87 -14.18 -7.54
N ASP A 94 -17.34 -13.03 -7.08
CA ASP A 94 -18.78 -12.71 -7.02
C ASP A 94 -19.39 -12.42 -8.42
N GLU A 95 -18.57 -12.16 -9.45
CA GLU A 95 -19.05 -11.94 -10.83
C GLU A 95 -19.29 -13.24 -11.62
N ASP A 96 -18.87 -14.39 -11.08
CA ASP A 96 -18.97 -15.71 -11.71
C ASP A 96 -20.11 -16.61 -11.13
N SER A 97 -21.00 -16.06 -10.28
CA SER A 97 -22.09 -16.80 -9.60
C SER A 97 -23.50 -16.35 -9.94
#